data_AF-A0A6G1HHP1-F1
#
_entry.id   AF-A0A6G1HHP1-F1
#
_cell.length_a   1.000
_cell.length_b   1.000
_cell.length_c   1.000
_cell.angle_alpha   90.00
_cell.angle_beta   90.00
_cell.angle_gamma   90.00
#
_symmetry.space_group_name_H-M   'P 1'
#
loop_
_entity.id
_entity.type
_entity.pdbx_description
1 polymer ?
#
loop_
_entity_poly.entity_id
_entity_poly.type
_entity_poly.pdbx_seq_one_letter_code
_entity_poly.pdbx_strand_id
1 'polypeptide(L)'
;MSPVAGPGRGGALSSGPSPQQLHTNAHIRYIQTLDKRHDEFECWLTEHLRLNGLYWGLTALHLLGKPDALPRTEVLEFVLSCLHELGGMGAAPGHDAHMLYTVSEVQILALVDGFEELEARVPAGKEKIAKAAGSGYGDVLRHQYGEPDTRFPYGALNALSLLGRLDLVDVPHAVTYIESCANLDGAYGNSPGAESHSGQLFTCLAALSIADRLDTADMEHLAGWLSERQVSEGEGKGGLNGRPEKKEDVCVER
;
A
#
# COMPACT_ATOMS: atom_id res chain seq x y z
N MET A 1 -4.25 23.75 0.45
CA MET A 1 -2.79 23.94 0.59
C MET A 1 -2.18 22.55 0.65
N SER A 2 -1.41 22.16 -0.37
CA SER A 2 -0.76 20.84 -0.39
C SER A 2 0.32 20.77 0.69
N PRO A 3 0.33 19.74 1.55
CA PRO A 3 1.42 19.51 2.48
C PRO A 3 2.59 18.92 1.69
N VAL A 4 3.40 19.78 1.09
CA VAL A 4 4.67 19.36 0.51
C VAL A 4 5.68 19.27 1.64
N ALA A 5 5.83 18.08 2.23
CA ALA A 5 7.09 17.73 2.84
C ALA A 5 8.15 17.83 1.73
N GLY A 6 8.95 18.90 1.76
CA GLY A 6 9.96 19.15 0.73
C GLY A 6 10.90 17.94 0.59
N PRO A 7 11.41 17.66 -0.62
CA PRO A 7 12.35 16.58 -0.81
C PRO A 7 13.55 16.80 0.11
N GLY A 8 13.90 15.78 0.90
CA GLY A 8 15.10 15.82 1.73
C GLY A 8 16.30 16.17 0.86
N ARG A 9 16.89 17.36 1.05
CA ARG A 9 18.01 17.84 0.25
C ARG A 9 19.28 17.09 0.64
N GLY A 10 19.60 16.04 -0.10
CA GLY A 10 20.91 15.40 -0.08
C GLY A 10 21.90 16.17 -0.94
N GLY A 11 22.68 17.07 -0.35
CA GLY A 11 23.90 17.62 -0.96
C GLY A 11 23.82 19.03 -1.55
N ALA A 12 24.99 19.65 -1.66
CA ALA A 12 25.20 20.98 -2.24
C ALA A 12 25.16 20.92 -3.78
N LEU A 13 24.60 21.95 -4.40
CA LEU A 13 24.50 22.12 -5.85
C LEU A 13 25.89 22.17 -6.49
N SER A 14 26.36 21.08 -7.08
CA SER A 14 27.52 21.07 -7.98
C SER A 14 27.05 21.13 -9.43
N SER A 15 27.53 22.11 -10.19
CA SER A 15 27.24 22.30 -11.62
C SER A 15 27.98 21.25 -12.47
N GLY A 16 27.26 20.21 -12.88
CA GLY A 16 27.67 19.13 -13.80
C GLY A 16 26.77 17.91 -13.64
N PRO A 17 26.63 17.00 -14.62
CA PRO A 17 25.91 15.74 -14.41
C PRO A 17 26.73 14.89 -13.44
N SER A 18 26.48 15.03 -12.15
CA SER A 18 26.96 14.09 -11.15
C SER A 18 26.32 12.73 -11.43
N PRO A 19 27.05 11.61 -11.25
CA PRO A 19 26.39 10.32 -11.23
C PRO A 19 25.27 10.39 -10.20
N GLN A 20 24.04 10.09 -10.61
CA GLN A 20 22.88 10.06 -9.73
C GLN A 20 23.20 9.11 -8.57
N GLN A 21 23.50 9.69 -7.40
CA GLN A 21 23.91 8.94 -6.23
C GLN A 21 22.69 8.73 -5.34
N LEU A 22 22.38 7.48 -5.01
CA LEU A 22 21.37 7.19 -4.00
C LEU A 22 21.92 7.59 -2.61
N HIS A 23 21.29 8.59 -1.99
CA HIS A 23 21.69 9.09 -0.68
C HIS A 23 21.08 8.27 0.47
N THR A 24 21.39 6.97 0.53
CA THR A 24 20.82 6.00 1.47
C THR A 24 20.76 6.49 2.92
N ASN A 25 21.87 7.03 3.45
CA ASN A 25 21.93 7.51 4.84
C ASN A 25 21.01 8.72 5.11
N ALA A 26 20.77 9.57 4.10
CA ALA A 26 19.84 10.68 4.24
C ALA A 26 18.39 10.18 4.29
N HIS A 27 18.04 9.18 3.46
CA HIS A 27 16.71 8.57 3.47
C HIS A 27 16.42 7.84 4.78
N ILE A 28 17.38 7.07 5.31
CA ILE A 28 17.24 6.39 6.60
C ILE A 28 16.99 7.41 7.71
N ARG A 29 17.82 8.47 7.77
CA ARG A 29 17.68 9.53 8.77
C ARG A 29 16.33 10.22 8.67
N TYR A 30 15.87 10.51 7.45
CA TYR A 30 14.55 11.11 7.22
C TYR A 30 13.44 10.23 7.83
N ILE A 31 13.42 8.93 7.50
CA ILE A 31 12.42 7.98 8.04
C ILE A 31 12.46 7.95 9.58
N GLN A 32 13.64 7.87 10.18
CA GLN A 32 13.81 7.87 11.65
C GLN A 32 13.37 9.18 12.33
N THR A 33 13.27 10.28 11.59
CA THR A 33 12.82 11.58 12.13
C THR A 33 11.33 11.83 12.00
N LEU A 34 10.61 11.07 11.16
CA LEU A 34 9.18 11.28 10.93
C LEU A 34 8.33 11.11 12.18
N ASP A 35 8.72 10.17 13.06
CA ASP A 35 7.99 9.90 14.30
C ASP A 35 8.32 10.91 15.42
N LYS A 36 9.42 11.68 15.32
CA LYS A 36 9.91 12.51 16.43
C LYS A 36 9.22 13.87 16.57
N ARG A 37 8.22 14.18 15.73
CA ARG A 37 7.60 15.52 15.59
C ARG A 37 6.17 15.57 16.14
N HIS A 38 5.92 14.91 17.27
CA HIS A 38 4.57 14.81 17.87
C HIS A 38 3.98 16.15 18.35
N ASP A 39 4.83 17.16 18.56
CA ASP A 39 4.46 18.51 18.99
C ASP A 39 3.98 19.41 17.84
N GLU A 40 4.06 18.93 16.60
CA GLU A 40 3.69 19.70 15.43
C GLU A 40 2.28 19.38 14.93
N PHE A 41 1.59 20.41 14.44
CA PHE A 41 0.24 20.30 13.90
C PHE A 41 0.15 19.30 12.72
N GLU A 42 1.20 19.23 11.91
CA GLU A 42 1.34 18.32 10.77
C GLU A 42 1.32 16.84 11.18
N CYS A 43 1.80 16.50 12.37
CA CYS A 43 1.76 15.14 12.91
C CYS A 43 0.31 14.66 13.15
N TRP A 44 -0.55 15.57 13.60
CA TRP A 44 -1.96 15.30 13.85
C TRP A 44 -2.77 15.26 12.55
N LEU A 45 -2.43 16.11 11.57
CA LEU A 45 -3.06 16.08 10.25
C LEU A 45 -2.86 14.75 9.51
N THR A 46 -1.79 14.01 9.83
CA THR A 46 -1.42 12.76 9.17
C THR A 46 -1.71 11.52 10.01
N GLU A 47 -2.36 11.66 11.17
CA GLU A 47 -2.67 10.55 12.07
C GLU A 47 -3.49 9.44 11.38
N HIS A 48 -4.46 9.82 10.54
CA HIS A 48 -5.27 8.91 9.74
C HIS A 48 -4.49 8.11 8.66
N LEU A 49 -3.18 8.31 8.55
CA LEU A 49 -2.28 7.58 7.64
C LEU A 49 -1.17 6.85 8.38
N ARG A 50 -1.10 6.92 9.72
CA ARG A 50 0.13 6.60 10.48
C ARG A 50 0.58 5.14 10.32
N LEU A 51 -0.33 4.17 10.41
CA LEU A 51 -0.01 2.76 10.16
C LEU A 51 0.52 2.51 8.74
N ASN A 52 -0.10 3.11 7.72
CA ASN A 52 0.39 3.01 6.35
C ASN A 52 1.75 3.70 6.18
N GLY A 53 1.94 4.85 6.85
CA GLY A 53 3.23 5.54 6.92
C GLY A 53 4.34 4.66 7.48
N LEU A 54 4.05 3.90 8.52
CA LEU A 54 4.97 2.93 9.10
C LEU A 54 5.30 1.80 8.11
N TYR A 55 4.29 1.25 7.43
CA TYR A 55 4.50 0.25 6.36
C TYR A 55 5.42 0.78 5.25
N TRP A 56 5.18 2.01 4.77
CA TRP A 56 6.03 2.63 3.74
C TRP A 56 7.47 2.85 4.23
N GLY A 57 7.64 3.33 5.47
CA GLY A 57 8.94 3.53 6.08
C GLY A 57 9.72 2.22 6.22
N LEU A 58 9.10 1.17 6.77
CA LEU A 58 9.71 -0.14 6.95
C LEU A 58 10.07 -0.79 5.62
N THR A 59 9.17 -0.74 4.63
CA THR A 59 9.44 -1.29 3.29
C THR A 59 10.63 -0.58 2.64
N ALA A 60 10.68 0.75 2.70
CA ALA A 60 11.80 1.52 2.18
C ALA A 60 13.12 1.14 2.88
N LEU A 61 13.11 0.95 4.20
CA LEU A 61 14.29 0.52 4.96
C LEU A 61 14.76 -0.88 4.56
N HIS A 62 13.85 -1.82 4.30
CA HIS A 62 14.18 -3.14 3.76
C HIS A 62 14.82 -3.04 2.37
N LEU A 63 14.24 -2.25 1.46
CA LEU A 63 14.79 -2.01 0.12
C LEU A 63 16.18 -1.35 0.16
N LEU A 64 16.43 -0.51 1.16
CA LEU A 64 17.74 0.11 1.40
C LEU A 64 18.75 -0.82 2.12
N GLY A 65 18.37 -2.07 2.41
CA GLY A 65 19.22 -3.05 3.09
C GLY A 65 19.48 -2.72 4.58
N LYS A 66 18.54 -2.02 5.22
CA LYS A 66 18.61 -1.58 6.63
C LYS A 66 17.31 -1.87 7.39
N PRO A 67 16.87 -3.14 7.45
CA PRO A 67 15.60 -3.52 8.10
C PRO A 67 15.56 -3.13 9.59
N ASP A 68 16.70 -3.18 10.29
CA ASP A 68 16.80 -2.91 11.73
C ASP A 68 16.96 -1.41 12.09
N ALA A 69 16.73 -0.51 11.13
CA ALA A 69 16.90 0.93 11.36
C ALA A 69 15.80 1.55 12.24
N LEU A 70 14.69 0.83 12.47
CA LEU A 70 13.65 1.19 13.44
C LEU A 70 13.58 0.13 14.56
N PRO A 71 13.33 0.51 15.83
CA PRO A 71 13.24 -0.45 16.92
C PRO A 71 12.04 -1.39 16.74
N ARG A 72 12.29 -2.67 16.50
CA ARG A 72 11.25 -3.70 16.30
C ARG A 72 10.20 -3.72 17.42
N THR A 73 10.63 -3.56 18.67
CA THR A 73 9.71 -3.56 19.83
C THR A 73 8.71 -2.42 19.75
N GLU A 74 9.16 -1.20 19.46
CA GLU A 74 8.30 -0.01 19.33
C GLU A 74 7.33 -0.15 18.15
N VAL A 75 7.81 -0.70 17.03
CA VAL A 75 6.98 -1.04 15.87
C VAL A 75 5.85 -1.99 16.26
N LEU A 76 6.16 -3.10 16.94
CA LEU A 76 5.16 -4.08 17.35
C LEU A 76 4.18 -3.52 18.38
N GLU A 77 4.66 -2.71 19.32
CA GLU A 77 3.80 -2.04 20.30
C GLU A 77 2.79 -1.11 19.62
N PHE A 78 3.24 -0.27 18.69
CA PHE A 78 2.36 0.61 17.94
C PHE A 78 1.37 -0.18 17.07
N VAL A 79 1.85 -1.16 16.30
CA VAL A 79 1.01 -1.97 15.42
C VAL A 79 -0.09 -2.66 16.22
N LEU A 80 0.25 -3.38 17.29
CA LEU A 80 -0.73 -4.10 18.10
C LEU A 80 -1.68 -3.16 18.86
N SER A 81 -1.28 -1.92 19.14
CA SER A 81 -2.17 -0.93 19.75
C SER A 81 -3.28 -0.43 18.82
N CYS A 82 -3.16 -0.66 17.51
CA CYS A 82 -4.18 -0.31 16.51
C CYS A 82 -5.21 -1.43 16.26
N LEU A 83 -5.05 -2.60 16.91
CA LEU A 83 -5.89 -3.77 16.71
C LEU A 83 -7.22 -3.66 17.45
N HIS A 84 -8.31 -3.78 16.71
CA HIS A 84 -9.66 -3.89 17.23
C HIS A 84 -9.98 -5.30 17.72
N GLU A 85 -10.94 -5.40 18.65
CA GLU A 85 -11.36 -6.66 19.26
C GLU A 85 -11.80 -7.72 18.23
N LEU A 86 -12.42 -7.27 17.13
CA LEU A 86 -12.90 -8.10 16.03
C LEU A 86 -11.81 -8.48 15.01
N GLY A 87 -10.56 -8.04 15.22
CA GLY A 87 -9.41 -8.39 14.37
C GLY A 87 -9.03 -7.35 13.31
N GLY A 88 -9.79 -6.27 13.21
CA GLY A 88 -9.52 -5.22 12.25
C GLY A 88 -8.52 -4.16 12.74
N MET A 89 -7.95 -3.36 11.82
CA MET A 89 -6.96 -2.33 12.15
C MET A 89 -7.40 -0.93 11.76
N GLY A 90 -7.23 0.00 12.68
CA GLY A 90 -7.32 1.44 12.40
C GLY A 90 -5.97 2.03 11.96
N ALA A 91 -6.00 3.28 11.48
CA ALA A 91 -4.79 4.01 11.10
C ALA A 91 -3.86 4.32 12.29
N ALA A 92 -4.46 4.46 13.48
CA ALA A 92 -3.84 4.77 14.75
C ALA A 92 -4.77 4.27 15.89
N PRO A 93 -4.31 4.22 17.15
CA PRO A 93 -5.15 3.76 18.26
C PRO A 93 -6.44 4.57 18.38
N GLY A 94 -7.57 3.86 18.52
CA GLY A 94 -8.91 4.46 18.62
C GLY A 94 -9.54 4.88 17.29
N HIS A 95 -8.85 4.71 16.15
CA HIS A 95 -9.44 4.92 14.82
C HIS A 95 -10.29 3.72 14.38
N ASP A 96 -11.23 3.97 13.47
CA ASP A 96 -12.08 2.92 12.89
C ASP A 96 -11.24 1.91 12.11
N ALA A 97 -11.59 0.65 12.27
CA ALA A 97 -10.94 -0.43 11.54
C ALA A 97 -11.28 -0.36 10.04
N HIS A 98 -10.28 -0.61 9.18
CA HIS A 98 -10.45 -0.54 7.73
C HIS A 98 -9.49 -1.49 7.01
N MET A 99 -9.92 -2.02 5.85
CA MET A 99 -9.13 -3.00 5.09
C MET A 99 -7.76 -2.45 4.67
N LEU A 100 -7.68 -1.18 4.26
CA LEU A 100 -6.41 -0.55 3.84
C LEU A 100 -5.33 -0.52 4.94
N TYR A 101 -5.74 -0.45 6.21
CA TYR A 101 -4.80 -0.48 7.34
C TYR A 101 -4.49 -1.92 7.75
N THR A 102 -5.47 -2.81 7.64
CA THR A 102 -5.31 -4.22 8.00
C THR A 102 -4.31 -4.93 7.09
N VAL A 103 -4.35 -4.66 5.77
CA VAL A 103 -3.32 -5.21 4.89
C VAL A 103 -1.93 -4.68 5.22
N SER A 104 -1.79 -3.38 5.52
CA SER A 104 -0.52 -2.79 5.94
C SER A 104 -0.01 -3.39 7.25
N GLU A 105 -0.88 -3.69 8.21
CA GLU A 105 -0.51 -4.40 9.44
C GLU A 105 0.08 -5.77 9.12
N VAL A 106 -0.63 -6.60 8.35
CA VAL A 106 -0.18 -7.95 8.00
C VAL A 106 1.17 -7.89 7.27
N GLN A 107 1.36 -6.90 6.40
CA GLN A 107 2.63 -6.66 5.73
C GLN A 107 3.73 -6.22 6.69
N ILE A 108 3.45 -5.33 7.64
CA ILE A 108 4.41 -4.93 8.68
C ILE A 108 4.81 -6.14 9.52
N LEU A 109 3.84 -6.93 10.00
CA LEU A 109 4.10 -8.14 10.77
C LEU A 109 4.94 -9.14 9.98
N ALA A 110 4.70 -9.30 8.68
CA ALA A 110 5.53 -10.13 7.82
C ALA A 110 6.97 -9.58 7.68
N LEU A 111 7.12 -8.26 7.48
CA LEU A 111 8.42 -7.61 7.33
C LEU A 111 9.29 -7.73 8.59
N VAL A 112 8.69 -7.64 9.78
CA VAL A 112 9.43 -7.68 11.06
C VAL A 112 9.39 -9.05 11.74
N ASP A 113 8.90 -10.09 11.06
CA ASP A 113 8.69 -11.43 11.61
C ASP A 113 7.91 -11.40 12.95
N GLY A 114 6.84 -10.61 13.00
CA GLY A 114 6.07 -10.28 14.20
C GLY A 114 4.88 -11.20 14.50
N PHE A 115 4.69 -12.22 13.67
CA PHE A 115 3.51 -13.09 13.73
C PHE A 115 3.48 -13.99 14.97
N GLU A 116 4.64 -14.37 15.52
CA GLU A 116 4.70 -15.16 16.77
C GLU A 116 4.33 -14.29 17.98
N GLU A 117 4.82 -13.04 18.04
CA GLU A 117 4.46 -12.11 19.11
C GLU A 117 2.98 -11.72 19.07
N LEU A 118 2.39 -11.60 17.89
CA LEU A 118 0.95 -11.41 17.74
C LEU A 118 0.19 -12.54 18.45
N GLU A 119 0.50 -13.80 18.13
CA GLU A 119 -0.19 -14.95 18.74
C GLU A 119 0.07 -15.08 20.25
N ALA A 120 1.26 -14.69 20.71
CA ALA A 120 1.58 -14.69 22.14
C ALA A 120 0.78 -13.65 22.94
N ARG A 121 0.44 -12.51 22.33
CA ARG A 121 -0.22 -11.37 23.00
C ARG A 121 -1.73 -11.33 22.76
N VAL A 122 -2.17 -11.82 21.61
CA VAL A 122 -3.55 -11.77 21.15
C VAL A 122 -4.03 -13.19 20.89
N PRO A 123 -4.95 -13.73 21.72
CA PRO A 123 -5.49 -15.06 21.51
C PRO A 123 -6.11 -15.21 20.12
N ALA A 124 -5.58 -16.15 19.33
CA ALA A 124 -5.97 -16.39 17.94
C ALA A 124 -5.86 -15.13 17.06
N GLY A 125 -4.78 -14.37 17.24
CA GLY A 125 -4.58 -13.09 16.56
C GLY A 125 -4.63 -13.20 15.04
N LYS A 126 -3.94 -14.16 14.44
CA LYS A 126 -3.96 -14.37 12.98
C LYS A 126 -5.36 -14.74 12.49
N GLU A 127 -6.08 -15.59 13.23
CA GLU A 127 -7.46 -15.97 12.87
C GLU A 127 -8.39 -14.76 12.87
N LYS A 128 -8.28 -13.89 13.89
CA LYS A 128 -9.09 -12.68 13.99
C LYS A 128 -8.84 -11.75 12.81
N ILE A 129 -7.57 -11.46 12.51
CA ILE A 129 -7.18 -10.62 11.39
C ILE A 129 -7.66 -11.23 10.06
N ALA A 130 -7.47 -12.54 9.89
CA ALA A 130 -7.91 -13.24 8.67
C ALA A 130 -9.44 -13.15 8.49
N LYS A 131 -10.23 -13.36 9.56
CA LYS A 131 -11.69 -13.18 9.49
C LYS A 131 -12.10 -11.75 9.19
N ALA A 132 -11.40 -10.78 9.77
CA ALA A 132 -11.62 -9.37 9.50
C ALA A 132 -11.38 -9.04 8.03
N ALA A 133 -10.25 -9.49 7.47
CA ALA A 133 -9.89 -9.29 6.07
C ALA A 133 -10.83 -10.00 5.08
N GLY A 134 -11.28 -11.22 5.39
CA GLY A 134 -12.13 -12.01 4.48
C GLY A 134 -13.61 -11.62 4.49
N SER A 135 -14.14 -11.18 5.64
CA SER A 135 -15.59 -10.95 5.80
C SER A 135 -15.99 -9.87 6.81
N GLY A 136 -15.04 -9.36 7.60
CA GLY A 136 -15.37 -8.52 8.76
C GLY A 136 -15.66 -7.05 8.43
N TYR A 137 -15.25 -6.59 7.25
CA TYR A 137 -15.46 -5.21 6.80
C TYR A 137 -16.66 -5.04 5.85
N GLY A 138 -17.51 -6.06 5.71
CA GLY A 138 -18.50 -6.15 4.64
C GLY A 138 -18.17 -7.28 3.67
N ASP A 139 -18.68 -7.18 2.45
CA ASP A 139 -18.25 -8.03 1.34
C ASP A 139 -16.87 -7.56 0.85
N VAL A 140 -16.03 -8.48 0.38
CA VAL A 140 -14.62 -8.30 -0.06
C VAL A 140 -14.44 -7.12 -1.04
N LEU A 141 -15.52 -6.77 -1.71
CA LEU A 141 -15.59 -5.72 -2.72
C LEU A 141 -15.83 -4.31 -2.16
N ARG A 142 -16.24 -4.19 -0.89
CA ARG A 142 -16.70 -2.93 -0.29
C ARG A 142 -16.39 -2.84 1.19
N HIS A 143 -16.08 -1.63 1.65
CA HIS A 143 -16.08 -1.35 3.08
C HIS A 143 -17.53 -1.32 3.63
N GLN A 144 -17.69 -1.39 4.96
CA GLN A 144 -19.00 -1.42 5.65
C GLN A 144 -19.87 -0.18 5.37
N TYR A 145 -19.26 0.88 4.81
CA TYR A 145 -19.91 2.13 4.42
C TYR A 145 -20.18 2.25 2.90
N GLY A 146 -19.92 1.20 2.12
CA GLY A 146 -20.61 0.97 0.84
C GLY A 146 -19.92 1.39 -0.46
N GLU A 147 -18.80 2.12 -0.42
CA GLU A 147 -18.09 2.49 -1.65
C GLU A 147 -17.35 1.27 -2.24
N PRO A 148 -17.65 0.85 -3.48
CA PRO A 148 -16.92 -0.22 -4.15
C PRO A 148 -15.58 0.31 -4.66
N ASP A 149 -14.47 -0.39 -4.36
CA ASP A 149 -13.13 0.01 -4.79
C ASP A 149 -12.22 -1.20 -4.96
N THR A 150 -11.51 -1.30 -6.08
CA THR A 150 -10.58 -2.39 -6.42
C THR A 150 -9.40 -2.55 -5.46
N ARG A 151 -9.12 -1.56 -4.59
CA ARG A 151 -8.14 -1.69 -3.51
C ARG A 151 -8.58 -2.66 -2.40
N PHE A 152 -9.88 -2.83 -2.18
CA PHE A 152 -10.40 -3.73 -1.15
C PHE A 152 -10.19 -5.22 -1.46
N PRO A 153 -10.56 -5.74 -2.65
CA PRO A 153 -10.26 -7.13 -2.99
C PRO A 153 -8.75 -7.39 -3.01
N TYR A 154 -7.93 -6.43 -3.47
CA TYR A 154 -6.47 -6.54 -3.34
C TYR A 154 -6.01 -6.65 -1.88
N GLY A 155 -6.46 -5.74 -1.01
CA GLY A 155 -6.08 -5.73 0.39
C GLY A 155 -6.45 -7.03 1.10
N ALA A 156 -7.67 -7.53 0.85
CA ALA A 156 -8.14 -8.79 1.40
C ALA A 156 -7.32 -9.98 0.91
N LEU A 157 -7.14 -10.14 -0.41
CA LEU A 157 -6.39 -11.25 -0.99
C LEU A 157 -4.91 -11.21 -0.57
N ASN A 158 -4.30 -10.03 -0.50
CA ASN A 158 -2.91 -9.87 -0.06
C ASN A 158 -2.73 -10.29 1.40
N ALA A 159 -3.55 -9.75 2.30
CA ALA A 159 -3.52 -10.08 3.72
C ALA A 159 -3.75 -11.59 3.95
N LEU A 160 -4.78 -12.16 3.31
CA LEU A 160 -5.11 -13.57 3.46
C LEU A 160 -4.06 -14.49 2.84
N SER A 161 -3.44 -14.11 1.72
CA SER A 161 -2.34 -14.88 1.13
C SER A 161 -1.14 -14.95 2.08
N LEU A 162 -0.74 -13.81 2.68
CA LEU A 162 0.35 -13.77 3.67
C LEU A 162 0.03 -14.57 4.94
N LEU A 163 -1.25 -14.64 5.33
CA LEU A 163 -1.71 -15.44 6.47
C LEU A 163 -1.96 -16.91 6.12
N GLY A 164 -1.88 -17.31 4.84
CA GLY A 164 -2.19 -18.66 4.37
C GLY A 164 -3.69 -19.02 4.49
N ARG A 165 -4.58 -18.04 4.34
CA ARG A 165 -6.02 -18.13 4.62
C ARG A 165 -6.94 -17.62 3.51
N LEU A 166 -6.53 -17.83 2.26
CA LEU A 166 -7.38 -17.54 1.09
C LEU A 166 -8.70 -18.37 1.09
N ASP A 167 -8.82 -19.41 1.92
CA ASP A 167 -10.07 -20.16 2.13
C ASP A 167 -11.19 -19.32 2.78
N LEU A 168 -10.84 -18.19 3.41
CA LEU A 168 -11.79 -17.32 4.09
C LEU A 168 -12.48 -16.30 3.18
N VAL A 169 -12.19 -16.32 1.88
CA VAL A 169 -12.67 -15.31 0.94
C VAL A 169 -13.20 -15.96 -0.34
N ASP A 170 -14.26 -15.38 -0.90
CA ASP A 170 -14.77 -15.80 -2.21
C ASP A 170 -13.87 -15.22 -3.32
N VAL A 171 -12.77 -15.94 -3.61
CA VAL A 171 -11.82 -15.57 -4.66
C VAL A 171 -12.51 -15.45 -6.03
N PRO A 172 -13.38 -16.39 -6.48
CA PRO A 172 -14.13 -16.22 -7.72
C PRO A 172 -14.92 -14.91 -7.78
N HIS A 173 -15.62 -14.54 -6.69
CA HIS A 173 -16.37 -13.29 -6.65
C HIS A 173 -15.47 -12.05 -6.78
N ALA A 174 -14.33 -12.04 -6.10
CA ALA A 174 -13.33 -10.98 -6.21
C ALA A 174 -12.78 -10.85 -7.64
N VAL A 175 -12.47 -11.97 -8.28
CA VAL A 175 -11.98 -11.99 -9.67
C VAL A 175 -13.04 -11.45 -10.63
N THR A 176 -14.29 -11.90 -10.54
CA THR A 176 -15.39 -11.40 -11.38
C THR A 176 -15.60 -9.90 -11.22
N TYR A 177 -15.48 -9.37 -10.00
CA TYR A 177 -15.56 -7.93 -9.78
C TYR A 177 -14.39 -7.18 -10.43
N ILE A 178 -13.14 -7.66 -10.27
CA ILE A 178 -11.97 -7.05 -10.90
C ILE A 178 -12.09 -7.06 -12.42
N GLU A 179 -12.52 -8.17 -13.02
CA GLU A 179 -12.78 -8.28 -14.45
C GLU A 179 -13.81 -7.23 -14.92
N SER A 180 -14.85 -6.97 -14.12
CA SER A 180 -15.84 -5.93 -14.44
C SER A 180 -15.30 -4.49 -14.36
N CYS A 181 -14.13 -4.28 -13.78
CA CYS A 181 -13.45 -2.98 -13.70
C CYS A 181 -12.44 -2.76 -14.84
N ALA A 182 -12.24 -3.75 -15.72
CA ALA A 182 -11.39 -3.62 -16.89
C ALA A 182 -12.04 -2.72 -17.95
N ASN A 183 -11.23 -1.90 -18.62
CA ASN A 183 -11.65 -0.95 -19.64
C ASN A 183 -11.16 -1.38 -21.04
N LEU A 184 -11.67 -0.71 -22.08
CA LEU A 184 -11.32 -0.96 -23.48
C LEU A 184 -9.83 -0.79 -23.79
N ASP A 185 -9.11 -0.04 -22.95
CA ASP A 185 -7.68 0.19 -23.07
C ASP A 185 -6.84 -0.88 -22.36
N GLY A 186 -7.46 -1.97 -21.89
CA GLY A 186 -6.83 -3.09 -21.19
C GLY A 186 -6.46 -2.80 -19.73
N ALA A 187 -6.62 -1.55 -19.28
CA ALA A 187 -6.32 -1.13 -17.91
C ALA A 187 -7.57 -1.15 -17.02
N TYR A 188 -7.40 -0.85 -15.73
CA TYR A 188 -8.45 -1.00 -14.70
C TYR A 188 -8.77 0.32 -14.01
N GLY A 189 -10.06 0.52 -13.75
CA GLY A 189 -10.59 1.60 -12.91
C GLY A 189 -10.75 1.18 -11.44
N ASN A 190 -11.23 2.12 -10.60
CA ASN A 190 -11.52 1.83 -9.19
C ASN A 190 -12.81 1.01 -9.01
N SER A 191 -13.69 1.07 -10.00
CA SER A 191 -15.01 0.43 -10.04
C SER A 191 -15.44 0.30 -11.50
N PRO A 192 -16.47 -0.49 -11.81
CA PRO A 192 -16.92 -0.68 -13.19
C PRO A 192 -17.27 0.64 -13.89
N GLY A 193 -16.65 0.87 -15.05
CA GLY A 193 -16.81 2.09 -15.84
C GLY A 193 -16.01 3.31 -15.36
N ALA A 194 -15.23 3.18 -14.29
CA ALA A 194 -14.31 4.23 -13.88
C ALA A 194 -13.07 4.30 -14.78
N GLU A 195 -12.49 5.49 -14.90
CA GLU A 195 -11.29 5.74 -15.71
C GLU A 195 -10.11 4.88 -15.26
N SER A 196 -9.37 4.35 -16.25
CA SER A 196 -8.14 3.60 -16.04
C SER A 196 -7.08 4.42 -15.30
N HIS A 197 -6.48 3.83 -14.26
CA HIS A 197 -5.49 4.51 -13.42
C HIS A 197 -4.42 3.53 -12.93
N SER A 198 -3.14 3.93 -12.96
CA SER A 198 -2.00 3.06 -12.64
C SER A 198 -2.09 2.46 -11.23
N GLY A 199 -2.60 3.21 -10.24
CA GLY A 199 -2.78 2.71 -8.89
C GLY A 199 -3.83 1.58 -8.78
N GLN A 200 -4.90 1.67 -9.57
CA GLN A 200 -5.97 0.68 -9.61
C GLN A 200 -5.55 -0.53 -10.45
N LEU A 201 -4.81 -0.29 -11.52
CA LEU A 201 -4.18 -1.32 -12.33
C LEU A 201 -3.24 -2.18 -11.46
N PHE A 202 -2.38 -1.55 -10.64
CA PHE A 202 -1.52 -2.28 -9.70
C PHE A 202 -2.34 -3.20 -8.79
N THR A 203 -3.38 -2.67 -8.13
CA THR A 203 -4.19 -3.46 -7.20
C THR A 203 -4.92 -4.60 -7.91
N CYS A 204 -5.47 -4.36 -9.11
CA CYS A 204 -6.17 -5.37 -9.88
C CYS A 204 -5.24 -6.50 -10.33
N LEU A 205 -4.08 -6.17 -10.92
CA LEU A 205 -3.13 -7.20 -11.36
C LEU A 205 -2.52 -7.97 -10.21
N ALA A 206 -2.19 -7.30 -9.09
CA ALA A 206 -1.67 -7.98 -7.91
C ALA A 206 -2.71 -8.93 -7.30
N ALA A 207 -3.98 -8.51 -7.25
CA ALA A 207 -5.09 -9.37 -6.83
C ALA A 207 -5.28 -10.59 -7.76
N LEU A 208 -5.29 -10.37 -9.08
CA LEU A 208 -5.37 -11.45 -10.07
C LEU A 208 -4.16 -12.40 -9.98
N SER A 209 -2.97 -11.87 -9.72
CA SER A 209 -1.77 -12.69 -9.51
C SER A 209 -1.86 -13.56 -8.27
N ILE A 210 -2.38 -13.04 -7.15
CA ILE A 210 -2.62 -13.82 -5.93
C ILE A 210 -3.68 -14.90 -6.17
N ALA A 211 -4.70 -14.58 -6.97
CA ALA A 211 -5.78 -15.50 -7.32
C ALA A 211 -5.39 -16.54 -8.40
N ASP A 212 -4.17 -16.49 -8.94
CA ASP A 212 -3.72 -17.30 -10.08
C ASP A 212 -4.63 -17.14 -11.32
N ARG A 213 -5.04 -15.89 -11.59
CA ARG A 213 -5.98 -15.51 -12.66
C ARG A 213 -5.48 -14.37 -13.55
N LEU A 214 -4.17 -14.24 -13.71
CA LEU A 214 -3.60 -13.28 -14.66
C LEU A 214 -3.98 -13.57 -16.12
N ASP A 215 -4.43 -14.80 -16.41
CA ASP A 215 -4.93 -15.22 -17.73
C ASP A 215 -6.15 -14.42 -18.22
N THR A 216 -6.85 -13.74 -17.32
CA THR A 216 -8.05 -12.95 -17.63
C THR A 216 -7.75 -11.51 -18.02
N ALA A 217 -6.53 -11.04 -17.77
CA ALA A 217 -6.10 -9.70 -18.14
C ALA A 217 -5.74 -9.65 -19.64
N ASP A 218 -6.16 -8.57 -20.32
CA ASP A 218 -5.74 -8.29 -21.69
C ASP A 218 -4.30 -7.76 -21.70
N MET A 219 -3.35 -8.69 -21.64
CA MET A 219 -1.93 -8.36 -21.51
C MET A 219 -1.37 -7.57 -22.69
N GLU A 220 -1.98 -7.68 -23.88
CA GLU A 220 -1.54 -6.95 -25.07
C GLU A 220 -1.86 -5.46 -24.97
N HIS A 221 -3.13 -5.11 -24.71
CA HIS A 221 -3.53 -3.71 -24.56
C HIS A 221 -2.94 -3.10 -23.28
N LEU A 222 -2.90 -3.87 -22.20
CA LEU A 222 -2.32 -3.46 -20.92
C LEU A 222 -0.84 -3.05 -21.05
N ALA A 223 -0.04 -3.85 -21.77
CA ALA A 223 1.38 -3.54 -21.99
C ALA A 223 1.55 -2.21 -22.74
N GLY A 224 0.74 -1.98 -23.78
CA GLY A 224 0.71 -0.71 -24.50
C GLY A 224 0.30 0.46 -23.60
N TRP A 225 -0.75 0.30 -22.80
CA TRP A 225 -1.22 1.33 -21.88
C TRP A 225 -0.16 1.75 -20.86
N LEU A 226 0.55 0.76 -20.29
CA LEU A 226 1.64 0.95 -19.33
C LEU A 226 2.86 1.61 -19.96
N SER A 227 3.27 1.19 -21.17
CA SER A 227 4.43 1.78 -21.84
C SER A 227 4.22 3.27 -22.14
N GLU A 228 2.98 3.66 -22.48
CA GLU A 228 2.62 5.05 -22.74
C GLU A 228 2.52 5.92 -21.46
N ARG A 229 2.74 5.36 -20.27
CA ARG A 229 2.83 6.14 -19.03
C ARG A 229 4.17 6.86 -18.87
N GLN A 230 5.21 6.43 -19.58
CA GLN A 230 6.52 7.05 -19.49
C GLN A 230 6.55 8.38 -20.26
N VAL A 231 6.85 9.45 -19.53
CA VAL A 231 6.94 10.80 -20.11
C VAL A 231 8.21 10.92 -20.94
N SER A 232 8.07 11.22 -22.23
CA SER A 232 9.18 11.23 -23.20
C SER A 232 9.92 12.57 -23.27
N GLU A 233 9.27 13.67 -22.89
CA GLU A 233 9.76 15.04 -23.07
C GLU A 233 9.38 15.98 -21.89
N GLY A 234 10.05 17.13 -21.80
CA GLY A 234 9.76 18.15 -20.77
C GLY A 234 10.44 17.89 -19.42
N GLU A 235 10.00 18.63 -18.39
CA GLU A 235 10.58 18.59 -17.03
C GLU A 235 10.41 17.23 -16.33
N GLY A 236 9.42 16.43 -16.77
CA GLY A 236 9.10 15.11 -16.23
C GLY A 236 9.72 13.92 -16.96
N LYS A 237 10.60 14.18 -17.93
CA LYS A 237 11.13 13.14 -18.82
C LYS A 237 11.72 11.95 -18.04
N GLY A 238 11.28 10.76 -18.40
CA GLY A 238 11.70 9.48 -17.83
C GLY A 238 10.79 8.99 -16.69
N GLY A 239 10.06 9.88 -16.02
CA GLY A 239 9.10 9.52 -14.99
C GLY A 239 7.81 8.93 -15.56
N LEU A 240 7.01 8.32 -14.69
CA LEU A 240 5.73 7.70 -15.04
C LEU A 240 4.54 8.53 -14.52
N ASN A 241 3.48 8.68 -15.31
CA ASN A 241 2.23 9.28 -14.85
C ASN A 241 1.14 8.24 -14.56
N GLY A 242 0.18 8.61 -13.71
CA GLY A 242 -0.87 7.67 -13.26
C GLY A 242 -1.97 7.41 -14.29
N ARG A 243 -2.07 8.24 -15.32
CA ARG A 243 -3.05 8.17 -16.43
C ARG A 243 -2.71 9.21 -17.50
N PRO A 244 -3.28 9.11 -18.72
CA PRO A 244 -3.04 10.08 -19.79
C PRO A 244 -3.25 11.53 -19.36
N GLU A 245 -2.45 12.44 -19.92
CA GLU A 245 -2.52 13.89 -19.68
C GLU A 245 -2.31 14.35 -18.23
N LYS A 246 -1.73 13.49 -17.38
CA LYS A 246 -1.28 13.85 -16.02
C LYS A 246 0.23 13.95 -15.95
N LYS A 247 0.68 14.72 -14.96
CA LYS A 247 2.10 14.83 -14.62
C LYS A 247 2.62 13.50 -14.08
N GLU A 248 3.90 13.29 -14.30
CA GLU A 248 4.69 12.26 -13.67
C GLU A 248 4.67 12.40 -12.14
N ASP A 249 4.70 11.26 -11.45
CA ASP A 249 4.80 11.19 -10.00
C ASP A 249 5.54 9.91 -9.59
N VAL A 250 6.49 10.04 -8.66
CA VAL A 250 7.30 8.94 -8.14
C VAL A 250 6.44 7.84 -7.49
N CYS A 251 5.23 8.16 -7.02
CA CYS A 251 4.34 7.12 -6.48
C CYS A 251 3.83 6.13 -7.54
N VAL A 252 3.88 6.47 -8.83
CA VAL A 252 3.48 5.59 -9.94
C VAL A 252 4.55 4.54 -10.25
N GLU A 253 5.80 4.80 -9.86
CA GLU A 253 6.93 3.90 -10.06
C GLU A 253 7.00 2.78 -9.01
N ARG A 254 6.05 2.72 -8.07
CA ARG A 254 6.03 1.80 -6.93
C ARG A 254 5.16 0.57 -7.15
#